data_AF-A0A358RMR1-F1
#
_entry.id   AF-A0A358RMR1-F1
#
_cell.length_a   1.000
_cell.length_b   1.000
_cell.length_c   1.000
_cell.angle_alpha   90.00
_cell.angle_beta   90.00
_cell.angle_gamma   90.00
#
_symmetry.space_group_name_H-M   'P 1'
#
loop_
_entity.id
_entity.type
_entity.pdbx_description
1 polymer ?
#
loop_
_entity_poly.entity_id
_entity_poly.type
_entity_poly.pdbx_seq_one_letter_code
_entity_poly.pdbx_strand_id
1 'polypeptide(L)' 'FVAEVFTGSPGKYVSLKDTISGFKAILDGEMDSLPEQAFYMMGSLDEVREKAAENA' A
#
# COMPACT_ATOMS: atom_id res chain seq x y z
N PHE A 1 -6.79 -4.49 -12.96
CA PHE A 1 -7.99 -3.77 -13.45
C PHE A 1 -9.21 -4.68 -13.68
N VAL A 2 -9.07 -6.00 -13.81
CA VAL A 2 -10.20 -6.92 -14.04
C VAL A 2 -11.10 -7.10 -12.80
N ALA A 3 -10.53 -7.04 -11.59
CA ALA A 3 -11.28 -7.17 -10.35
C ALA A 3 -12.17 -5.96 -10.02
N GLU A 4 -11.90 -4.79 -10.61
CA GLU A 4 -12.61 -3.53 -10.35
C GLU A 4 -14.11 -3.64 -10.65
N VAL A 5 -14.48 -4.41 -11.68
CA VAL A 5 -15.88 -4.68 -12.06
C VAL A 5 -16.65 -5.43 -10.96
N PHE A 6 -15.94 -6.12 -10.08
CA PHE A 6 -16.51 -6.93 -9.00
C PHE A 6 -16.35 -6.29 -7.61
N THR A 7 -15.24 -5.57 -7.38
CA THR A 7 -14.90 -4.98 -6.08
C THR A 7 -15.23 -3.49 -5.97
N GLY A 8 -15.46 -2.80 -7.09
CA GLY A 8 -15.60 -1.34 -7.15
C GLY A 8 -14.32 -0.57 -6.79
N SER A 9 -13.23 -1.27 -6.46
CA SER A 9 -11.95 -0.66 -6.08
C SER A 9 -11.00 -0.65 -7.30
N PRO A 10 -10.45 0.52 -7.67
CA PRO A 10 -9.60 0.62 -8.84
C PRO A 10 -8.32 -0.18 -8.63
N GLY A 11 -8.01 -1.04 -9.59
CA GLY A 11 -6.72 -1.74 -9.60
C GLY A 11 -5.58 -0.75 -9.77
N LYS A 12 -4.43 -1.01 -9.18
CA LYS A 12 -3.23 -0.19 -9.40
C LYS A 12 -2.09 -1.05 -9.91
N TYR A 13 -1.36 -0.49 -10.86
CA TYR A 13 -0.12 -1.08 -11.34
C TYR A 13 1.04 -0.47 -10.56
N VAL A 14 1.84 -1.32 -9.93
CA VAL A 14 3.00 -0.92 -9.15
C VAL A 14 4.24 -1.29 -9.95
N SER A 15 5.15 -0.34 -10.17
CA SER A 15 6.38 -0.61 -10.89
C SER A 15 7.32 -1.47 -10.03
N LEU A 16 8.20 -2.25 -10.67
CA LEU A 16 9.19 -3.07 -9.96
C LEU A 16 10.05 -2.23 -9.00
N LYS A 17 10.42 -1.02 -9.40
CA LYS A 17 11.23 -0.12 -8.58
C LYS A 17 10.48 0.26 -7.30
N ASP A 18 9.20 0.61 -7.42
CA ASP A 18 8.37 1.02 -6.30
C ASP A 18 8.07 -0.16 -5.36
N THR A 19 7.89 -1.37 -5.91
CA THR A 19 7.78 -2.59 -5.12
C THR A 19 9.04 -2.84 -4.28
N ILE A 20 10.23 -2.76 -4.89
CA ILE A 20 11.49 -3.01 -4.18
C ILE A 20 11.74 -1.96 -3.10
N SER A 21 11.59 -0.68 -3.42
CA SER A 21 11.67 0.41 -2.43
C SER A 21 10.61 0.26 -1.33
N GLY A 22 9.41 -0.20 -1.71
CA GLY A 22 8.28 -0.52 -0.85
C GLY A 22 8.63 -1.49 0.26
N PHE A 23 8.99 -2.70 -0.16
CA PHE A 23 9.35 -3.78 0.76
C PHE A 23 10.61 -3.46 1.55
N LYS A 24 11.57 -2.73 0.97
CA LYS A 24 12.77 -2.31 1.69
C LYS A 24 12.43 -1.41 2.88
N ALA A 25 11.59 -0.38 2.70
CA ALA A 25 11.22 0.51 3.80
C ALA A 25 10.47 -0.21 4.93
N ILE A 26 9.68 -1.24 4.59
CA ILE A 26 9.01 -2.12 5.57
C ILE A 26 10.05 -2.91 6.35
N LEU A 27 11.03 -3.53 5.67
CA LEU A 27 12.08 -4.32 6.32
C LEU A 27 13.06 -3.46 7.14
N ASP A 28 13.28 -2.22 6.73
CA ASP A 28 14.12 -1.25 7.45
C ASP A 28 13.40 -0.65 8.68
N GLY A 29 12.13 -1.01 8.91
CA GLY A 29 11.33 -0.58 10.07
C GLY A 29 10.77 0.84 9.97
N GLU A 30 10.85 1.49 8.81
CA GLU A 30 10.35 2.86 8.61
C GLU A 30 8.82 2.96 8.72
N MET A 31 8.12 1.83 8.60
CA MET A 31 6.66 1.75 8.58
C MET A 31 6.08 1.02 9.80
N ASP A 32 6.90 0.71 10.81
CA ASP A 32 6.49 -0.05 12.02
C ASP A 32 5.47 0.70 12.88
N SER A 33 5.35 2.02 12.71
CA SER A 33 4.36 2.85 13.39
C SER A 33 2.97 2.77 12.76
N LEU A 34 2.85 2.20 11.55
CA LEU A 34 1.59 2.14 10.82
C LEU A 34 0.80 0.88 11.18
N PRO A 35 -0.54 0.97 11.29
CA PRO A 35 -1.37 -0.19 11.58
C PRO A 35 -1.37 -1.18 10.39
N GLU A 36 -1.43 -2.49 10.68
CA GLU A 36 -1.42 -3.55 9.67
C GLU A 36 -2.53 -3.39 8.61
N GLN A 37 -3.69 -2.84 9.01
CA GLN A 37 -4.79 -2.57 8.10
C GLN A 37 -4.45 -1.57 6.99
N ALA A 38 -3.50 -0.66 7.23
CA ALA A 38 -3.07 0.32 6.24
C ALA A 38 -2.35 -0.34 5.04
N PHE A 39 -1.83 -1.56 5.20
CA PHE A 39 -1.16 -2.30 4.12
C PHE A 39 -2.13 -3.13 3.28
N TYR A 40 -3.39 -3.26 3.70
CA TYR A 40 -4.36 -4.11 3.02
C TYR A 40 -4.91 -3.45 1.75
N MET A 41 -4.78 -4.14 0.61
CA MET A 41 -5.25 -3.71 -0.72
C MET A 41 -4.71 -2.35 -1.19
N MET A 42 -3.50 -1.98 -0.79
CA MET A 42 -2.81 -0.78 -1.28
C MET A 42 -1.89 -1.10 -2.46
N GLY A 43 -1.68 -0.12 -3.34
CA GLY A 43 -0.71 -0.21 -4.43
C GLY A 43 0.67 0.24 -4.00
N SER A 44 0.81 1.54 -3.76
CA SER A 44 2.09 2.18 -3.42
C SER A 44 2.24 2.41 -1.91
N LEU A 45 3.47 2.65 -1.45
CA LEU A 45 3.73 3.01 -0.04
C LEU A 45 3.08 4.32 0.39
N ASP A 46 2.95 5.28 -0.53
CA ASP A 46 2.34 6.57 -0.21
C ASP A 46 0.87 6.38 0.15
N GLU A 47 0.17 5.47 -0.53
CA GLU A 47 -1.21 5.09 -0.18
C GLU A 47 -1.31 4.42 1.17
N VAL A 48 -0.33 3.59 1.53
CA VAL A 48 -0.26 2.98 2.87
C VAL A 48 -0.15 4.07 3.95
N ARG A 49 0.68 5.09 3.72
CA ARG A 49 0.83 6.23 4.64
C ARG A 49 -0.45 7.06 4.74
N GLU A 50 -1.07 7.37 3.61
CA GLU A 50 -2.36 8.07 3.58
C GLU A 50 -3.45 7.27 4.30
N LYS A 51 -3.50 5.95 4.07
CA LYS A 51 -4.48 5.09 4.73
C LYS A 51 -4.24 4.96 6.22
N ALA A 52 -2.99 4.90 6.65
CA ALA A 52 -2.64 4.93 8.06
C ALA A 52 -3.04 6.25 8.72
N ALA A 53 -2.90 7.38 8.03
CA ALA A 53 -3.33 8.69 8.53
C ALA A 53 -4.86 8.84 8.60
N GLU A 54 -5.62 8.21 7.70
CA GLU A 54 -7.09 8.17 7.75
C GLU A 54 -7.64 7.30 8.89
N ASN A 55 -6.90 6.27 9.31
CA ASN A 55 -7.35 5.28 10.30
C ASN A 55 -6.61 5.39 11.65
N ALA A 56 -6.00 6.54 11.93
CA ALA A 56 -5.44 6.91 13.23
C ALA A 56 -6.47 7.69 14.07
#